data_AF-A0A2J7XRR0-F1
#
_entry.id   AF-A0A2J7XRR0-F1
#
_cell.length_a   1.000
_cell.length_b   1.000
_cell.length_c   1.000
_cell.angle_alpha   90.00
_cell.angle_beta   90.00
_cell.angle_gamma   90.00
#
_symmetry.space_group_name_H-M   'P 1'
#
loop_
_entity.id
_entity.type
_entity.pdbx_description
1 polymer ?
#
loop_
_entity_poly.entity_id
_entity_poly.type
_entity_poly.pdbx_seq_one_letter_code
_entity_poly.pdbx_strand_id
1 'polypeptide(L)'
;TLKHAVDSGCFKLRAPTSSAPAAAGLAGSPAAPASATALPYGPGGAAELNMTWLLTSLLEVAAGLRHLHEQRLVHCDVKPSNVLLRSCASDARGWTCKLSDFGCVRLLTDLDPASGRPVFQALSPVGSLSYMAPESMSKDVALDASIDIYAMGVM
;
A
#
# COMPACT_ATOMS: atom_id res chain seq x y z
N THR A 1 -10.33 27.30 -4.58
CA THR A 1 -11.73 26.81 -4.42
C THR A 1 -11.79 25.30 -4.63
N LEU A 2 -11.21 24.55 -3.68
CA LEU A 2 -11.17 23.07 -3.65
C LEU A 2 -11.98 22.50 -2.49
N LYS A 3 -12.81 23.35 -1.86
CA LYS A 3 -13.71 22.99 -0.77
C LYS A 3 -15.14 22.65 -1.26
N HIS A 4 -15.40 22.79 -2.56
CA HIS A 4 -16.75 22.65 -3.14
C HIS A 4 -17.02 21.31 -3.84
N ALA A 5 -15.99 20.46 -4.04
CA ALA A 5 -16.16 19.18 -4.75
C ALA A 5 -16.48 17.99 -3.83
N VAL A 6 -16.42 18.18 -2.50
CA VAL A 6 -16.70 17.12 -1.51
C VAL A 6 -18.19 17.10 -1.11
N ASP A 7 -18.93 18.20 -1.31
CA ASP A 7 -20.34 18.33 -0.88
C ASP A 7 -21.38 17.85 -1.92
N SER A 8 -20.99 17.46 -3.13
CA SER A 8 -21.95 17.16 -4.20
C SER A 8 -22.39 15.69 -4.30
N GLY A 9 -22.14 14.85 -3.29
CA GLY A 9 -22.94 13.64 -3.01
C GLY A 9 -23.14 12.66 -4.17
N CYS A 10 -22.19 12.57 -5.11
CA CYS A 10 -22.38 11.83 -6.36
C CYS A 10 -21.51 10.56 -6.43
N PHE A 11 -21.69 9.64 -5.49
CA PHE A 11 -21.24 8.25 -5.62
C PHE A 11 -22.34 7.31 -5.13
N LYS A 12 -23.42 7.21 -5.92
CA LYS A 12 -24.38 6.10 -5.82
C LYS A 12 -23.82 4.91 -6.59
N LEU A 13 -23.26 3.93 -5.89
CA LEU A 13 -23.02 2.61 -6.45
C LEU A 13 -24.34 1.84 -6.48
N ARG A 14 -24.79 1.52 -7.70
CA ARG A 14 -25.96 0.70 -7.97
C ARG A 14 -25.61 -0.77 -7.78
N ALA A 15 -26.29 -1.46 -6.88
CA ALA A 15 -26.19 -2.91 -6.71
C ALA A 15 -26.93 -3.65 -7.84
N PRO A 16 -26.42 -4.78 -8.36
CA PRO A 16 -27.21 -5.72 -9.12
C PRO A 16 -27.92 -6.73 -8.19
N THR A 17 -29.19 -6.94 -8.50
CA THR A 17 -30.13 -7.89 -7.89
C THR A 17 -29.92 -9.32 -8.41
N SER A 18 -29.99 -10.32 -7.53
CA SER A 18 -30.59 -11.63 -7.87
C SER A 18 -31.05 -12.38 -6.61
N SER A 19 -32.35 -12.68 -6.59
CA SER A 19 -33.13 -13.60 -5.73
C SER A 19 -32.49 -14.98 -5.55
N ALA A 20 -32.61 -15.71 -4.44
CA ALA A 20 -33.83 -16.33 -3.85
C ALA A 20 -33.45 -17.12 -2.54
N PRO A 21 -34.35 -17.91 -1.91
CA PRO A 21 -35.24 -17.55 -0.82
C PRO A 21 -34.85 -18.10 0.57
N ALA A 22 -35.61 -17.65 1.57
CA ALA A 22 -35.52 -17.97 2.99
C ALA A 22 -35.92 -19.42 3.35
N ALA A 23 -35.29 -19.96 4.39
CA ALA A 23 -35.89 -20.97 5.27
C ALA A 23 -35.34 -20.82 6.70
N ALA A 24 -36.27 -20.83 7.64
CA ALA A 24 -36.07 -20.60 9.06
C ALA A 24 -35.88 -21.91 9.84
N GLY A 25 -35.26 -21.79 11.03
CA GLY A 25 -35.50 -22.65 12.18
C GLY A 25 -34.50 -23.80 12.37
N LEU A 26 -33.68 -23.75 13.43
CA LEU A 26 -34.01 -24.30 14.76
C LEU A 26 -32.76 -24.35 15.64
N ALA A 27 -32.99 -24.06 16.91
CA ALA A 27 -32.00 -24.05 17.98
C ALA A 27 -31.47 -25.46 18.30
N GLY A 28 -30.19 -25.52 18.67
CA GLY A 28 -29.56 -26.69 19.24
C GLY A 28 -28.06 -26.50 19.41
N SER A 29 -27.61 -26.02 20.59
CA SER A 29 -26.22 -26.23 21.01
C SER A 29 -25.96 -27.72 21.15
N PRO A 30 -24.75 -28.17 20.78
CA PRO A 30 -23.87 -28.64 21.82
C PRO A 30 -22.42 -28.17 21.68
N ALA A 31 -21.75 -28.29 22.82
CA ALA A 31 -20.35 -28.09 23.16
C ALA A 31 -19.28 -28.25 22.06
N ALA A 32 -18.23 -27.44 22.24
CA ALA A 32 -16.96 -27.45 21.52
C ALA A 32 -16.30 -28.84 21.41
N PRO A 33 -15.35 -28.96 20.47
CA PRO A 33 -13.99 -29.11 20.98
C PRO A 33 -13.02 -28.11 20.36
N ALA A 34 -11.96 -27.88 21.14
CA ALA A 34 -10.83 -27.05 20.85
C ALA A 34 -10.19 -27.35 19.48
N SER A 35 -10.02 -26.32 18.67
CA SER A 35 -8.92 -26.22 17.73
C SER A 35 -8.38 -24.80 17.79
N ALA A 36 -7.57 -24.56 18.82
CA ALA A 36 -6.62 -23.46 18.79
C ALA A 36 -5.67 -23.75 17.63
N THR A 37 -5.97 -23.22 16.44
CA THR A 37 -5.02 -23.14 15.34
C THR A 37 -3.90 -22.25 15.85
N ALA A 38 -2.87 -22.90 16.38
CA ALA A 38 -1.66 -22.25 16.84
C ALA A 38 -1.16 -21.37 15.71
N LEU A 39 -1.03 -20.07 15.98
CA LEU A 39 -0.22 -19.20 15.15
C LEU A 39 1.16 -19.87 15.01
N PRO A 40 1.77 -19.90 13.82
CA PRO A 40 2.99 -20.68 13.56
C PRO A 40 4.24 -20.17 14.31
N TYR A 41 4.08 -19.21 15.22
CA TYR A 41 5.16 -18.61 15.98
C TYR A 41 5.29 -19.30 17.33
N GLY A 42 5.96 -20.45 17.33
CA GLY A 42 6.53 -21.02 18.55
C GLY A 42 7.67 -20.14 19.08
N PRO A 43 7.96 -20.14 20.40
CA PRO A 43 9.02 -19.32 20.95
C PRO A 43 10.37 -19.97 20.65
N GLY A 44 11.22 -19.32 19.85
CA GLY A 44 12.65 -19.65 19.80
C GLY A 44 13.23 -20.27 18.53
N GLY A 45 12.65 -20.05 17.35
CA GLY A 45 13.33 -20.31 16.07
C GLY A 45 13.37 -19.03 15.25
N ALA A 46 14.51 -18.67 14.66
CA ALA A 46 14.55 -17.62 13.65
C ALA A 46 13.47 -17.95 12.61
N ALA A 47 12.41 -17.13 12.55
CA ALA A 47 11.30 -17.37 11.66
C ALA A 47 11.86 -17.42 10.24
N GLU A 48 11.85 -18.62 9.64
CA GLU A 48 12.31 -18.79 8.27
C GLU A 48 11.38 -17.95 7.39
N LEU A 49 11.93 -16.90 6.78
CA LEU A 49 11.15 -15.98 5.97
C LEU A 49 10.62 -16.75 4.77
N ASN A 50 9.29 -16.80 4.63
CA ASN A 50 8.69 -17.34 3.42
C ASN A 50 8.96 -16.37 2.26
N MET A 51 9.98 -16.68 1.47
CA MET A 51 10.43 -15.84 0.35
C MET A 51 9.33 -15.62 -0.68
N THR A 52 8.46 -16.61 -0.91
CA THR A 52 7.31 -16.47 -1.81
C THR A 52 6.35 -15.40 -1.30
N TRP A 53 6.03 -15.42 0.00
CA TRP A 53 5.14 -14.44 0.61
C TRP A 53 5.75 -13.03 0.58
N LEU A 54 7.05 -12.92 0.83
CA LEU A 54 7.77 -11.65 0.78
C LEU A 54 7.75 -11.04 -0.63
N LEU A 55 8.16 -11.81 -1.65
CA LEU A 55 8.19 -11.35 -3.04
C LEU A 55 6.78 -11.01 -3.55
N THR A 56 5.76 -11.78 -3.16
CA THR A 56 4.37 -11.46 -3.52
C THR A 56 3.93 -10.14 -2.90
N SER A 57 4.33 -9.87 -1.65
CA SER A 57 4.03 -8.61 -0.95
C SER A 57 4.71 -7.42 -1.61
N LEU A 58 5.99 -7.56 -1.96
CA LEU A 58 6.75 -6.53 -2.67
C LEU A 58 6.17 -6.25 -4.06
N LEU A 59 5.68 -7.28 -4.77
CA LEU A 59 5.02 -7.11 -6.06
C LEU A 59 3.74 -6.28 -5.94
N GLU A 60 2.94 -6.50 -4.90
CA GLU A 60 1.74 -5.71 -4.61
C GLU A 60 2.06 -4.25 -4.28
N VAL A 61 3.12 -4.01 -3.50
CA VAL A 61 3.63 -2.67 -3.20
C VAL A 61 4.12 -1.98 -4.48
N ALA A 62 4.91 -2.66 -5.30
CA ALA A 62 5.40 -2.15 -6.58
C ALA A 62 4.25 -1.84 -7.55
N ALA A 63 3.19 -2.65 -7.57
CA ALA A 63 1.99 -2.36 -8.35
C ALA A 63 1.29 -1.08 -7.88
N GLY A 64 1.25 -0.85 -6.56
CA GLY A 64 0.74 0.40 -5.98
C GLY A 64 1.59 1.61 -6.33
N LEU A 65 2.92 1.50 -6.26
CA LEU A 65 3.84 2.57 -6.65
C LEU A 65 3.72 2.90 -8.14
N ARG A 66 3.69 1.88 -9.00
CA ARG A 66 3.48 2.06 -10.44
C ARG A 66 2.20 2.85 -10.73
N HIS A 67 1.11 2.55 -10.03
CA HIS A 67 -0.15 3.28 -10.19
C HIS A 67 -0.04 4.76 -9.82
N LEU A 68 0.69 5.09 -8.74
CA LEU A 68 0.97 6.48 -8.37
C LEU A 68 1.85 7.18 -9.41
N HIS A 69 2.91 6.51 -9.85
CA HIS A 69 3.86 7.07 -10.81
C HIS A 69 3.21 7.34 -12.18
N GLU A 70 2.28 6.48 -12.62
CA GLU A 70 1.45 6.68 -13.83
C GLU A 70 0.59 7.96 -13.72
N GLN A 71 0.21 8.37 -12.50
CA GLN A 71 -0.53 9.61 -12.22
C GLN A 71 0.38 10.81 -11.92
N ARG A 72 1.70 10.70 -12.17
CA ARG A 72 2.71 11.71 -11.83
C ARG A 72 2.82 11.99 -10.32
N LEU A 73 2.40 11.05 -9.47
CA LEU A 73 2.52 11.17 -8.02
C LEU A 73 3.71 10.34 -7.52
N VAL A 74 4.52 10.91 -6.64
CA VAL A 74 5.58 10.21 -5.91
C VAL A 74 5.17 10.11 -4.44
N HIS A 75 5.32 8.95 -3.84
CA HIS A 75 4.86 8.70 -2.46
C HIS A 75 5.73 9.40 -1.42
N CYS A 76 7.06 9.42 -1.63
CA CYS A 76 8.07 10.07 -0.80
C CYS A 76 8.21 9.53 0.65
N ASP A 77 7.48 8.49 1.04
CA ASP A 77 7.57 7.90 2.39
C ASP A 77 7.22 6.40 2.37
N VAL A 78 7.82 5.66 1.44
CA VAL A 78 7.65 4.20 1.33
C VAL A 78 8.42 3.52 2.46
N LYS A 79 7.71 2.74 3.29
CA LYS A 79 8.25 2.00 4.44
C LYS A 79 7.26 0.92 4.90
N PRO A 80 7.68 -0.12 5.65
CA PRO A 80 6.80 -1.19 6.13
C PRO A 80 5.55 -0.70 6.86
N SER A 81 5.67 0.32 7.70
CA SER A 81 4.53 0.84 8.48
C SER A 81 3.47 1.55 7.63
N ASN A 82 3.78 1.91 6.39
CA ASN A 82 2.84 2.48 5.43
C ASN A 82 2.24 1.43 4.48
N VAL A 83 2.54 0.14 4.69
CA VAL A 83 1.94 -0.98 3.94
C VAL A 83 0.88 -1.67 4.81
N LEU A 84 -0.38 -1.51 4.43
CA LEU A 84 -1.51 -2.11 5.13
C LEU A 84 -1.86 -3.47 4.55
N LEU A 85 -2.25 -4.39 5.44
CA LEU A 85 -2.75 -5.71 5.06
C LEU A 85 -4.28 -5.69 5.01
N ARG A 86 -4.83 -6.02 3.85
CA ARG A 86 -6.26 -6.23 3.65
C ARG A 86 -6.56 -7.71 3.59
N SER A 87 -7.48 -8.19 4.42
CA SER A 87 -7.95 -9.58 4.38
C SER A 87 -8.43 -9.96 2.98
N CYS A 88 -7.99 -11.13 2.51
CA CYS A 88 -8.26 -11.64 1.17
C CYS A 88 -8.27 -13.18 1.22
N ALA A 89 -9.46 -13.78 1.22
CA ALA A 89 -9.59 -15.24 1.32
C ALA A 89 -9.08 -15.99 0.07
N SER A 90 -8.92 -15.31 -1.07
CA SER A 90 -8.39 -15.89 -2.30
C SER A 90 -6.86 -15.88 -2.39
N ASP A 91 -6.18 -15.11 -1.54
CA ASP A 91 -4.72 -15.11 -1.49
C ASP A 91 -4.23 -16.25 -0.57
N ALA A 92 -3.18 -16.97 -0.97
CA ALA A 92 -2.61 -18.06 -0.18
C ALA A 92 -2.12 -17.61 1.22
N ARG A 93 -1.78 -16.33 1.39
CA ARG A 93 -1.41 -15.70 2.66
C ARG A 93 -2.62 -15.32 3.52
N GLY A 94 -3.81 -15.25 2.92
CA GLY A 94 -5.04 -14.74 3.54
C GLY A 94 -5.18 -13.21 3.52
N TRP A 95 -4.25 -12.50 2.87
CA TRP A 95 -4.21 -11.04 2.81
C TRP A 95 -3.49 -10.52 1.56
N THR A 96 -3.68 -9.23 1.26
CA THR A 96 -2.99 -8.47 0.20
C THR A 96 -2.45 -7.16 0.76
N CYS A 97 -1.33 -6.68 0.22
CA CYS A 97 -0.73 -5.39 0.60
C CYS A 97 -1.39 -4.21 -0.12
N LYS A 98 -1.51 -3.08 0.58
CA LYS A 98 -1.93 -1.77 0.06
C LYS A 98 -1.05 -0.66 0.62
N LEU A 99 -0.62 0.27 -0.23
CA LEU A 99 0.04 1.50 0.22
C LEU A 99 -0.95 2.41 0.95
N SER A 100 -0.42 3.17 1.89
CA SER A 100 -1.17 4.12 2.72
C SER A 100 -0.28 5.31 3.10
N ASP A 101 -0.88 6.28 3.78
CA ASP A 101 -0.24 7.53 4.21
C ASP A 101 0.30 8.38 3.05
N PHE A 102 -0.61 9.12 2.44
CA PHE A 102 -0.33 10.05 1.35
C PHE A 102 0.10 11.44 1.85
N GLY A 103 0.43 11.61 3.14
CA GLY A 103 0.77 12.90 3.73
C GLY A 103 2.05 13.54 3.16
N CYS A 104 2.96 12.70 2.65
CA CYS A 104 4.23 13.12 2.07
C CYS A 104 4.23 13.19 0.53
N VAL A 105 3.12 12.83 -0.12
CA VAL A 105 3.07 12.70 -1.59
C VAL A 105 3.38 14.00 -2.30
N ARG A 106 4.04 13.90 -3.44
CA ARG A 106 4.40 15.04 -4.31
C ARG A 106 3.96 14.78 -5.75
N LEU A 107 3.56 15.85 -6.43
CA LEU A 107 3.22 15.83 -7.84
C LEU A 107 4.47 16.21 -8.65
N LEU A 108 4.78 15.43 -9.69
CA LEU A 108 5.83 15.73 -10.66
C LEU A 108 5.32 16.81 -11.62
N THR A 109 5.64 18.07 -11.32
CA THR A 109 5.17 19.24 -12.07
C THR A 109 6.10 19.68 -13.18
N ASP A 110 7.38 19.38 -13.06
CA ASP A 110 8.44 19.89 -13.94
C ASP A 110 9.02 18.76 -14.81
N LEU A 111 9.83 19.13 -15.80
CA LEU A 111 10.60 18.19 -16.62
C LEU A 111 12.08 18.47 -16.42
N ASP A 112 12.86 17.42 -16.18
CA ASP A 112 14.31 17.51 -16.15
C ASP A 112 14.84 17.93 -17.54
N PRO A 113 15.57 19.05 -17.67
CA PRO A 113 16.10 19.50 -18.95
C PRO A 113 17.02 18.49 -19.64
N ALA A 114 17.71 17.64 -18.87
CA ALA A 114 18.66 16.67 -19.42
C ALA A 114 17.99 15.39 -19.92
N SER A 115 17.08 14.81 -19.11
CA SER A 115 16.44 13.53 -19.44
C SER A 115 15.02 13.65 -20.02
N GLY A 116 14.38 14.82 -19.91
CA GLY A 116 12.97 15.03 -20.25
C GLY A 116 12.00 14.28 -19.32
N ARG A 117 12.48 13.71 -18.22
CA ARG A 117 11.65 12.97 -17.26
C ARG A 117 10.90 13.92 -16.33
N PRO A 118 9.71 13.55 -15.85
CA PRO A 118 8.99 14.35 -14.88
C PRO A 118 9.71 14.34 -13.54
N VAL A 119 9.89 15.52 -12.97
CA VAL A 119 10.59 15.77 -11.71
C VAL A 119 9.82 16.74 -10.83
N PHE A 120 10.22 16.83 -9.57
CA PHE A 120 9.82 17.88 -8.64
C PHE A 120 11.03 18.37 -7.84
N GLN A 121 10.97 19.60 -7.34
CA GLN A 121 11.97 20.14 -6.42
C GLN A 121 11.47 20.05 -4.99
N ALA A 122 12.24 19.41 -4.11
CA ALA A 122 11.98 19.41 -2.67
C ALA A 122 12.76 20.54 -1.98
N LEU A 123 12.06 21.44 -1.27
CA LEU A 123 12.70 22.52 -0.50
C LEU A 123 13.41 22.00 0.77
N SER A 124 12.99 20.85 1.26
CA SER A 124 13.55 20.15 2.41
C SER A 124 13.41 18.65 2.22
N PRO A 125 14.23 17.81 2.87
CA PRO A 125 14.01 16.37 2.92
C PRO A 125 12.59 16.06 3.41
N VAL A 126 11.94 15.08 2.79
CA VAL A 126 10.58 14.63 3.10
C VAL A 126 10.61 13.11 3.25
N GLY A 127 9.88 12.59 4.24
CA GLY A 127 9.77 11.14 4.49
C GLY A 127 10.70 10.65 5.60
N SER A 128 10.75 9.32 5.75
CA SER A 128 11.48 8.64 6.81
C SER A 128 12.93 8.38 6.43
N LEU A 129 13.88 8.98 7.17
CA LEU A 129 15.32 8.93 6.86
C LEU A 129 15.89 7.52 6.64
N SER A 130 15.39 6.50 7.35
CA SER A 130 15.89 5.11 7.24
C SER A 130 15.65 4.45 5.88
N TYR A 131 14.68 4.94 5.10
CA TYR A 131 14.32 4.41 3.78
C TYR A 131 14.58 5.44 2.66
N MET A 132 15.07 6.62 3.01
CA MET A 132 15.19 7.75 2.11
C MET A 132 16.34 7.55 1.11
N ALA A 133 16.06 7.81 -0.16
CA ALA A 133 17.08 7.83 -1.20
C ALA A 133 18.11 8.94 -0.94
N PRO A 134 19.40 8.71 -1.16
CA PRO A 134 20.46 9.68 -0.84
C PRO A 134 20.30 11.01 -1.58
N GLU A 135 19.81 11.00 -2.82
CA GLU A 135 19.51 12.18 -3.61
C GLU A 135 18.42 13.07 -2.99
N SER A 136 17.47 12.48 -2.25
CA SER A 136 16.40 13.22 -1.55
C SER A 136 16.93 14.06 -0.38
N MET A 137 18.16 13.82 0.08
CA MET A 137 18.81 14.62 1.11
C MET A 137 19.42 15.92 0.55
N SER A 138 19.57 16.02 -0.78
CA SER A 138 20.15 17.17 -1.46
C SER A 138 19.05 18.16 -1.87
N LYS A 139 19.23 19.45 -1.54
CA LYS A 139 18.22 20.49 -1.82
C LYS A 139 18.21 20.98 -3.27
N ASP A 140 19.30 20.75 -3.99
CA ASP A 140 19.52 21.27 -5.34
C ASP A 140 19.35 20.19 -6.43
N VAL A 141 18.82 19.02 -6.07
CA VAL A 141 18.60 17.90 -6.99
C VAL A 141 17.11 17.78 -7.31
N ALA A 142 16.79 17.77 -8.59
CA ALA A 142 15.45 17.46 -9.07
C ALA A 142 15.18 15.97 -8.82
N LEU A 143 14.09 15.67 -8.13
CA LEU A 143 13.72 14.32 -7.73
C LEU A 143 12.68 13.74 -8.68
N ASP A 144 12.80 12.46 -8.98
CA ASP A 144 11.82 11.72 -9.79
C ASP A 144 11.21 10.56 -8.98
N ALA A 145 10.40 9.74 -9.66
CA ALA A 145 9.75 8.58 -9.07
C ALA A 145 10.74 7.49 -8.57
N SER A 146 12.02 7.54 -8.95
CA SER A 146 13.01 6.52 -8.57
C SER A 146 13.32 6.50 -7.08
N ILE A 147 13.07 7.60 -6.37
CA ILE A 147 13.25 7.68 -4.90
C ILE A 147 12.35 6.68 -4.16
N ASP A 148 11.14 6.43 -4.66
CA ASP A 148 10.23 5.42 -4.10
C ASP A 148 10.72 4.00 -4.38
N ILE A 149 11.40 3.80 -5.53
CA ILE A 149 11.97 2.50 -5.91
C ILE A 149 13.16 2.17 -5.01
N TYR A 150 14.00 3.16 -4.71
CA TYR A 150 15.06 3.02 -3.71
C TYR A 150 14.48 2.62 -2.35
N ALA A 151 13.49 3.37 -1.87
CA ALA A 151 12.87 3.12 -0.57
C ALA A 151 12.22 1.72 -0.48
N MET A 152 11.59 1.25 -1.57
CA MET A 152 11.06 -0.11 -1.67
C MET A 152 12.17 -1.17 -1.66
N GLY A 153 13.34 -0.89 -2.25
CA GLY A 153 14.48 -1.81 -2.25
C GLY A 153 15.20 -1.91 -0.91
N VAL A 154 15.11 -0.89 -0.05
CA VAL A 154 15.66 -0.90 1.32
C VAL A 154 14.78 -1.68 2.30
N MET A 155 13.48 -1.76 2.00
CA MET A 155 12.47 -2.42 2.83
C MET A 155 12.64 -3.94 2.90
#